data_AF-A0A177FEW5-F1
#
_entry.id   AF-A0A177FEW5-F1
#
_cell.length_a   1.000
_cell.length_b   1.000
_cell.length_c   1.000
_cell.angle_alpha   90.00
_cell.angle_beta   90.00
_cell.angle_gamma   90.00
#
_symmetry.space_group_name_H-M   'P 1'
#
loop_
_entity.id
_entity.type
_entity.pdbx_description
1 polymer ?
#
loop_
_entity_poly.entity_id
_entity_poly.type
_entity_poly.pdbx_seq_one_letter_code
_entity_poly.pdbx_strand_id
1 'polypeptide(L)'
;MIINSILGALVEETTVKPAPGSSTTSQPQYKYVVNSTIIQHAAPSPASTGDDTKKTSGRRGMHAASGAYWNNEKDGMWSFKYPGADSKGLDVVVGIIWVWVG
;
A
#
# COMPACT_ATOMS: atom_id res chain seq x y z
N MET A 1 -2.74 -12.92 -2.88
CA MET A 1 -1.93 -12.18 -1.87
C MET A 1 -1.93 -10.71 -2.25
N ILE A 2 -2.02 -9.80 -1.27
CA ILE A 2 -2.18 -8.33 -1.47
C ILE A 2 -1.16 -7.78 -2.48
N ILE A 3 0.14 -8.06 -2.26
CA ILE A 3 1.23 -7.54 -3.10
C ILE A 3 1.07 -7.95 -4.56
N ASN A 4 0.91 -9.25 -4.83
CA ASN A 4 0.82 -9.75 -6.20
C ASN A 4 -0.42 -9.25 -6.94
N SER A 5 -1.56 -9.11 -6.24
CA SER A 5 -2.78 -8.57 -6.83
C SER A 5 -2.61 -7.11 -7.23
N ILE A 6 -1.98 -6.29 -6.39
CA ILE A 6 -1.72 -4.87 -6.67
C ILE A 6 -0.68 -4.72 -7.78
N LEU A 7 0.41 -5.50 -7.74
CA LEU A 7 1.42 -5.48 -8.82
C LEU A 7 0.82 -5.85 -10.17
N GLY A 8 -0.04 -6.88 -10.22
CA GLY A 8 -0.73 -7.29 -11.44
C GLY A 8 -1.61 -6.17 -12.00
N ALA A 9 -2.44 -5.55 -11.16
CA ALA A 9 -3.31 -4.45 -11.56
C ALA A 9 -2.52 -3.22 -12.03
N LEU A 10 -1.48 -2.83 -11.31
CA LEU A 10 -0.62 -1.70 -11.70
C LEU A 10 -0.02 -1.91 -13.10
N VAL A 11 0.54 -3.09 -13.37
CA VAL A 11 1.12 -3.39 -14.68
C VAL A 11 0.05 -3.43 -15.77
N GLU A 12 -1.10 -4.05 -15.52
CA GLU A 12 -2.18 -4.17 -16.51
C GLU A 12 -2.77 -2.81 -16.89
N GLU A 13 -3.00 -1.93 -15.91
CA GLU A 13 -3.66 -0.64 -16.12
C GLU A 13 -2.74 0.43 -16.69
N THR A 14 -1.43 0.38 -16.41
CA THR A 14 -0.49 1.43 -16.83
C THR A 14 0.39 1.06 -18.02
N THR A 15 0.35 -0.19 -18.47
CA THR A 15 1.07 -0.58 -19.69
C THR A 15 0.36 0.03 -20.91
N VAL A 16 1.07 0.90 -21.64
CA VAL A 16 0.55 1.54 -22.85
C VAL A 16 0.35 0.49 -23.94
N LYS A 17 -0.89 0.36 -24.41
CA LYS A 17 -1.22 -0.50 -25.56
C LYS A 17 -0.79 0.20 -26.86
N PRO A 18 -0.11 -0.49 -27.79
CA PRO A 18 0.30 0.10 -29.05
C PRO A 18 -0.91 0.62 -29.84
N ALA A 19 -0.79 1.80 -30.45
CA ALA A 19 -1.77 2.28 -31.40
C ALA A 19 -1.80 1.36 -32.65
N PRO A 20 -2.97 1.18 -33.31
CA PRO A 20 -3.05 0.41 -34.55
C PRO A 20 -2.08 0.96 -35.60
N GLY A 21 -1.14 0.15 -36.06
CA GLY A 21 -0.11 0.54 -37.04
C GLY A 21 1.21 1.03 -36.47
N SER A 22 1.38 1.10 -35.14
CA SER A 22 2.66 1.42 -34.50
C SER A 22 3.55 0.19 -34.33
N SER A 23 4.84 0.30 -34.69
CA SER A 23 5.87 -0.72 -34.43
C SER A 23 6.44 -0.67 -33.01
N THR A 24 5.93 0.24 -32.16
CA THR A 24 6.36 0.35 -30.75
C THR A 24 5.85 -0.86 -29.97
N THR A 25 6.78 -1.64 -29.40
CA THR A 25 6.45 -2.73 -28.48
C THR A 25 5.80 -2.20 -27.20
N SER A 26 4.72 -2.83 -26.76
CA SER A 26 4.07 -2.58 -25.46
C SER A 26 5.07 -2.86 -24.33
N GLN A 27 5.72 -1.84 -23.79
CA GLN A 27 6.63 -1.96 -22.65
C GLN A 27 6.07 -1.19 -21.45
N PRO A 28 6.16 -1.72 -20.22
CA PRO A 28 5.78 -0.99 -19.02
C PRO A 28 6.62 0.28 -18.86
N GLN A 29 5.99 1.43 -18.66
CA GLN A 29 6.69 2.72 -18.49
C GLN A 29 7.25 2.93 -17.07
N TYR A 30 6.88 2.06 -16.13
CA TYR A 30 7.26 2.19 -14.73
C TYR A 30 7.70 0.85 -14.16
N LYS A 31 8.66 0.90 -13.24
CA LYS A 31 8.93 -0.14 -12.26
C LYS A 31 8.11 0.15 -11.00
N TYR A 32 7.53 -0.89 -10.41
CA TYR A 32 6.71 -0.77 -9.21
C TYR A 32 7.34 -1.49 -8.02
N VAL A 33 7.26 -0.86 -6.85
CA VAL A 33 7.52 -1.50 -5.56
C VAL A 33 6.24 -1.41 -4.74
N VAL A 34 5.80 -2.54 -4.19
CA VAL A 34 4.62 -2.61 -3.32
C VAL A 34 5.04 -3.16 -1.95
N ASN A 35 4.90 -2.33 -0.92
CA ASN A 35 5.01 -2.73 0.47
C ASN A 35 3.60 -2.97 1.04
N SER A 36 3.42 -4.07 1.78
CA SER A 36 2.22 -4.30 2.57
C SER A 36 2.60 -4.63 4.00
N THR A 37 2.13 -3.81 4.94
CA THR A 37 2.38 -3.94 6.37
C THR A 37 1.07 -4.28 7.07
N ILE A 38 1.06 -5.38 7.83
CA ILE A 38 -0.07 -5.81 8.66
C ILE A 38 0.32 -5.61 10.13
N ILE A 39 -0.44 -4.79 10.86
CA ILE A 39 -0.21 -4.51 12.28
C ILE A 39 -1.36 -5.08 13.09
N GLN A 40 -1.04 -5.97 14.02
CA GLN A 40 -2.02 -6.44 14.99
C GLN A 40 -2.24 -5.38 16.06
N HIS A 41 -3.51 -5.06 16.36
CA HIS A 41 -3.84 -4.23 17.51
C HIS A 41 -3.40 -4.94 18.80
N ALA A 42 -3.07 -4.18 19.85
CA ALA A 42 -2.67 -4.79 21.10
C ALA A 42 -3.83 -5.64 21.67
N ALA A 43 -3.48 -6.81 22.23
CA ALA A 43 -4.42 -7.60 22.99
C ALA A 43 -4.96 -6.76 24.16
N PRO A 44 -6.25 -6.87 24.52
CA PRO A 44 -6.75 -6.23 25.72
C PRO A 44 -5.97 -6.75 26.92
N SER A 45 -5.37 -5.83 27.69
CA SER A 45 -4.69 -6.18 28.94
C SER A 45 -5.75 -6.52 30.00
N PRO A 46 -5.59 -7.61 30.77
CA PRO A 46 -6.56 -7.99 31.82
C PRO A 46 -6.67 -6.97 32.97
N ALA A 47 -5.86 -5.91 32.99
CA ALA A 47 -5.87 -4.89 34.03
C ALA A 47 -6.91 -3.76 33.83
N SER A 48 -7.70 -3.74 32.76
CA SER A 48 -8.77 -2.74 32.58
C SER A 48 -10.12 -3.26 33.11
N THR A 49 -10.23 -3.41 34.43
CA THR A 49 -11.51 -3.60 35.14
C THR A 49 -12.25 -2.27 35.31
N GLY A 50 -12.50 -1.58 34.20
CA GLY A 50 -13.33 -0.38 34.13
C GLY A 50 -14.51 -0.67 33.22
N ASP A 51 -15.71 -0.51 33.76
CA ASP A 51 -17.00 -0.79 33.15
C ASP A 51 -17.23 0.16 31.96
N ASP A 52 -16.76 -0.19 30.77
CA ASP A 52 -17.12 0.49 29.53
C ASP A 52 -17.06 -0.49 28.35
N THR A 53 -18.20 -0.64 27.69
CA THR A 53 -18.50 -1.60 26.62
C THR A 53 -17.81 -1.31 25.28
N LYS A 54 -16.68 -0.62 25.30
CA LYS A 54 -15.85 -0.36 24.10
C LYS A 54 -14.48 -0.99 24.32
N LYS A 55 -14.35 -2.27 23.99
CA LYS A 55 -13.05 -2.94 23.81
C LYS A 55 -12.29 -2.26 22.68
N THR A 56 -11.73 -1.08 22.94
CA THR A 56 -10.76 -0.45 22.06
C THR A 56 -9.46 -1.20 22.26
N SER A 57 -9.22 -2.18 21.40
CA SER A 57 -7.90 -2.79 21.25
C SER A 57 -6.89 -1.65 21.11
N GLY A 58 -5.98 -1.54 22.08
CA GLY A 58 -5.02 -0.43 22.11
C GLY A 58 -4.21 -0.40 20.81
N ARG A 59 -4.28 0.69 20.06
CA ARG A 59 -3.49 0.83 18.83
C ARG A 59 -2.04 1.11 19.23
N ARG A 60 -1.09 0.36 18.67
CA ARG A 60 0.31 0.75 18.73
C ARG A 60 0.47 2.00 17.86
N GLY A 61 0.99 3.09 18.40
CA GLY A 61 1.33 4.26 17.59
C GLY A 61 2.35 3.86 16.53
N MET A 62 2.04 4.09 15.25
CA MET A 62 2.94 3.76 14.15
C MET A 62 3.08 4.97 13.23
N HIS A 63 4.32 5.40 13.02
CA HIS A 63 4.68 6.45 12.07
C HIS A 63 5.56 5.83 10.99
N ALA A 64 5.21 6.05 9.73
CA ALA A 64 5.98 5.60 8.58
C ALA A 64 6.29 6.80 7.68
N ALA A 65 7.54 6.91 7.26
CA ALA A 65 8.01 7.92 6.33
C ALA A 65 8.94 7.26 5.31
N SER A 66 9.02 7.82 4.11
CA SER A 66 9.94 7.36 3.06
C SER A 66 10.53 8.57 2.37
N GLY A 67 11.84 8.52 2.13
CA GLY A 67 12.57 9.52 1.35
C GLY A 67 13.16 8.87 0.11
N ALA A 68 13.35 9.65 -0.95
CA ALA A 68 13.90 9.17 -2.20
C ALA A 68 14.75 10.26 -2.88
N TYR A 69 15.73 9.81 -3.67
CA TYR A 69 16.44 10.62 -4.65
C TYR A 69 16.04 10.11 -6.03
N TRP A 70 15.22 10.88 -6.74
CA TRP A 70 14.51 10.42 -7.93
C TRP A 70 14.12 11.59 -8.86
N ASN A 71 13.41 11.30 -9.95
CA ASN A 71 12.81 12.33 -10.79
C ASN A 71 11.49 12.83 -10.17
N ASN A 72 11.50 14.06 -9.65
CA ASN A 72 10.35 14.68 -8.99
C ASN A 72 9.10 14.87 -9.89
N GLU A 73 9.25 14.82 -11.21
CA GLU A 73 8.13 14.99 -12.15
C GLU A 73 7.50 13.65 -12.59
N LYS A 74 8.23 12.54 -12.44
CA LYS A 74 7.85 11.25 -13.03
C LYS A 74 7.72 10.12 -12.01
N ASP A 75 8.49 10.21 -10.93
CA ASP A 75 8.53 9.21 -9.87
C ASP A 75 7.66 9.66 -8.70
N GLY A 76 7.26 8.72 -7.87
CA GLY A 76 6.47 9.06 -6.70
C GLY A 76 6.12 7.88 -5.82
N MET A 77 5.42 8.21 -4.74
CA MET A 77 4.91 7.25 -3.79
C MET A 77 3.48 7.57 -3.38
N TRP A 78 2.73 6.53 -3.06
CA TRP A 78 1.40 6.64 -2.51
C TRP A 78 1.23 5.64 -1.38
N SER A 79 0.51 6.03 -0.33
CA SER A 79 0.23 5.15 0.81
C SER A 79 -1.26 5.12 1.10
N PHE A 80 -1.74 3.95 1.52
CA PHE A 80 -3.14 3.70 1.80
C PHE A 80 -3.31 2.79 3.01
N LYS A 81 -4.18 3.20 3.93
CA LYS A 81 -4.59 2.40 5.07
C LYS A 81 -5.98 1.82 4.80
N TYR A 82 -6.10 0.49 4.76
CA TYR A 82 -7.36 -0.19 4.49
C TYR A 82 -8.28 -0.15 5.73
N PRO A 83 -9.43 0.55 5.66
CA PRO A 83 -10.31 0.71 6.83
C PRO A 83 -10.97 -0.59 7.28
N GLY A 84 -11.22 -1.52 6.35
CA GLY A 84 -11.92 -2.78 6.64
C GLY A 84 -11.13 -3.79 7.48
N ALA A 85 -9.85 -3.52 7.75
CA ALA A 85 -9.05 -4.33 8.67
C ALA A 85 -9.35 -4.01 10.15
N ASP A 86 -9.84 -2.81 10.44
CA ASP A 86 -9.98 -2.29 11.80
C ASP A 86 -10.93 -3.14 12.65
N SER A 87 -12.07 -3.51 12.07
CA SER A 87 -13.06 -4.39 12.71
C SER A 87 -12.54 -5.81 12.98
N LYS A 88 -11.42 -6.20 12.36
CA LYS A 88 -10.73 -7.47 12.57
C LYS A 88 -9.59 -7.35 13.60
N GLY A 89 -9.44 -6.20 14.26
CA GLY A 89 -8.35 -5.95 15.20
C GLY A 89 -6.99 -5.79 14.53
N LEU A 90 -6.97 -5.39 13.25
CA LEU A 90 -5.78 -5.23 12.44
C LEU A 90 -5.74 -3.85 11.79
N ASP A 91 -4.54 -3.36 11.51
CA ASP A 91 -4.31 -2.33 10.50
C ASP A 91 -3.59 -2.96 9.32
N VAL A 92 -4.04 -2.64 8.11
CA VAL A 92 -3.33 -3.00 6.87
C VAL A 92 -2.97 -1.71 6.15
N VAL A 93 -1.68 -1.46 6.00
CA VAL A 93 -1.14 -0.30 5.29
C VAL A 93 -0.40 -0.80 4.05
N VAL A 94 -0.71 -0.20 2.91
CA VAL A 94 -0.07 -0.46 1.62
C VAL A 94 0.72 0.78 1.23
N GLY A 95 1.97 0.59 0.82
CA GLY A 95 2.79 1.61 0.18
C GLY A 95 3.11 1.19 -1.25
N ILE A 96 2.98 2.12 -2.19
CA ILE A 96 3.34 1.94 -3.60
C ILE A 96 4.39 2.98 -3.93
N ILE A 97 5.46 2.56 -4.61
CA ILE A 97 6.43 3.44 -5.27
C ILE A 97 6.41 3.10 -6.75
N TRP A 98 6.40 4.13 -7.59
CA TRP A 98 6.63 3.99 -9.03
C TRP A 98 7.89 4.75 -9.42
N VAL A 99 8.68 4.12 -10.29
CA VAL A 99 9.88 4.71 -10.88
C VAL A 99 9.74 4.61 -12.39
N TRP A 100 9.72 5.75 -13.04
CA TRP A 100 9.63 5.86 -14.49
C TRP A 100 10.90 5.33 -15.15
N VAL A 101 10.74 4.57 -16.24
CA VAL A 101 11.85 3.89 -16.94
C VAL A 101 11.83 4.05 -18.46
N GLY A 102 10.91 4.83 -19.03
CA GLY A 102 10.79 4.96 -20.49
C GLY A 102 10.00 6.17 -20.97
#